data_AF-A0A2J6QYB4-F1
#
_entry.id   AF-A0A2J6QYB4-F1
#
_cell.length_a   1.000
_cell.length_b   1.000
_cell.length_c   1.000
_cell.angle_alpha   90.00
_cell.angle_beta   90.00
_cell.angle_gamma   90.00
#
_symmetry.space_group_name_H-M   'P 1'
#
loop_
_entity.id
_entity.type
_entity.pdbx_description
1 polymer ?
#
loop_
_entity_poly.entity_id
_entity_poly.type
_entity_poly.pdbx_seq_one_letter_code
_entity_poly.pdbx_strand_id
1 'polypeptide(L)'
;MAPFRDFNNTHPYYIHLVPVITSTATLVFSFSECMLLKSLLNPSVPLSCIPTIWSSYIAIGNTPTGITRRYFFGTASAVSGLLCSWSLRRTTGPAKGLYVCGVVFSLLHVVFLPWATKITRKILKGPGAEAKDEVGALLDVQNTRRQLVDLPAMMCFTLGFAKLCRLS
;
A
#
# COMPACT_ATOMS: atom_id res chain seq x y z
N MET A 1 41.77 10.01 -10.88
CA MET A 1 41.21 9.49 -12.14
C MET A 1 40.15 8.46 -11.76
N ALA A 2 38.88 8.85 -11.69
CA ALA A 2 37.79 7.94 -11.37
C ALA A 2 37.24 7.37 -12.68
N PRO A 3 37.09 6.05 -12.85
CA PRO A 3 36.51 5.50 -14.06
C PRO A 3 35.02 5.84 -14.09
N PHE A 4 34.65 6.75 -14.99
CA PHE A 4 33.27 6.99 -15.38
C PHE A 4 32.75 5.76 -16.12
N ARG A 5 31.85 5.03 -15.45
CA ARG A 5 30.61 4.46 -15.99
C ARG A 5 30.65 3.94 -17.44
N ASP A 6 30.89 2.64 -17.58
CA ASP A 6 30.14 1.84 -18.54
C ASP A 6 28.76 1.53 -17.93
N PHE A 7 27.82 2.49 -18.03
CA PHE A 7 26.40 2.16 -17.96
C PHE A 7 26.04 1.46 -19.26
N ASN A 8 26.32 0.16 -19.33
CA ASN A 8 25.78 -0.69 -20.37
C ASN A 8 24.26 -0.49 -20.41
N ASN A 9 23.77 -0.13 -21.59
CA ASN A 9 22.40 0.24 -21.99
C ASN A 9 21.33 -0.87 -21.79
N THR A 10 21.37 -1.67 -20.72
CA THR A 10 20.55 -2.88 -20.63
C THR A 10 19.69 -3.00 -19.37
N HIS A 11 19.63 -1.98 -18.51
CA HIS A 11 18.59 -1.94 -17.48
C HIS A 11 17.42 -1.05 -17.92
N PRO A 12 16.24 -1.63 -18.26
CA PRO A 12 15.12 -0.83 -18.74
C PRO A 12 14.67 0.16 -17.65
N TYR A 13 14.68 1.46 -17.91
CA TYR A 13 14.17 2.47 -16.96
C TYR A 13 12.78 2.13 -16.40
N TYR A 14 12.00 1.38 -17.17
CA TYR A 14 10.67 0.89 -16.81
C TYR A 14 10.63 0.02 -15.55
N ILE A 15 11.65 -0.79 -15.24
CA ILE A 15 11.66 -1.59 -13.97
C ILE A 15 11.62 -0.67 -12.76
N HIS A 16 12.32 0.47 -12.82
CA HIS A 16 12.42 1.44 -11.74
C HIS A 16 11.15 2.27 -11.52
N LEU A 17 10.24 2.27 -12.50
CA LEU A 17 8.93 2.92 -12.43
C LEU A 17 7.86 2.01 -11.78
N VAL A 18 8.00 0.69 -11.86
CA VAL A 18 7.02 -0.27 -11.31
C VAL A 18 6.75 -0.06 -9.81
N PRO A 19 7.75 0.16 -8.93
CA PRO A 19 7.51 0.44 -7.52
C PRO A 19 6.72 1.73 -7.29
N VAL A 20 6.91 2.74 -8.14
CA VAL A 20 6.18 4.02 -8.08
C VAL A 20 4.70 3.78 -8.42
N ILE A 21 4.42 3.08 -9.53
CA ILE A 21 3.06 2.79 -9.97
C ILE A 21 2.32 1.94 -8.91
N THR A 22 2.95 0.87 -8.43
CA THR A 22 2.32 -0.05 -7.48
C THR A 22 2.12 0.56 -6.09
N SER A 23 3.06 1.37 -5.59
CA SER A 23 2.86 2.11 -4.34
C SER A 23 1.80 3.21 -4.47
N THR A 24 1.72 3.87 -5.64
CA THR A 24 0.65 4.85 -5.92
C THR A 24 -0.71 4.19 -5.95
N ALA A 25 -0.84 3.03 -6.63
CA ALA A 25 -2.07 2.23 -6.63
C ALA A 25 -2.48 1.81 -5.21
N THR A 26 -1.52 1.42 -4.38
CA THR A 26 -1.74 1.09 -2.95
C THR A 26 -2.31 2.28 -2.17
N LEU A 27 -1.74 3.47 -2.37
CA LEU A 27 -2.17 4.69 -1.70
C LEU A 27 -3.57 5.13 -2.14
N VAL A 28 -3.86 5.09 -3.44
CA VAL A 28 -5.19 5.40 -4.00
C VAL A 28 -6.23 4.42 -3.48
N PHE A 29 -5.93 3.12 -3.48
CA PHE A 29 -6.83 2.11 -2.93
C PHE A 29 -7.12 2.37 -1.44
N SER A 30 -6.09 2.66 -0.65
CA SER A 30 -6.24 2.98 0.78
C SER A 30 -7.07 4.25 1.00
N PHE A 31 -6.91 5.26 0.14
CA PHE A 31 -7.72 6.47 0.18
C PHE A 31 -9.21 6.16 -0.10
N SER A 32 -9.50 5.41 -1.16
CA SER A 32 -10.87 5.02 -1.51
C SER A 32 -11.53 4.20 -0.40
N GLU A 33 -10.79 3.30 0.23
CA GLU A 33 -11.28 2.51 1.36
C GLU A 33 -11.60 3.41 2.58
N CYS A 34 -10.75 4.39 2.90
CA CYS A 34 -11.03 5.35 3.95
C CYS A 34 -12.29 6.18 3.66
N MET A 35 -12.51 6.59 2.41
CA MET A 35 -13.71 7.33 2.02
C MET A 35 -14.99 6.50 2.18
N LEU A 36 -14.94 5.21 1.81
CA LEU A 36 -16.05 4.27 2.03
C LEU A 36 -16.33 4.08 3.53
N LEU A 37 -15.30 3.85 4.35
CA LEU A 37 -15.50 3.69 5.80
C LEU A 37 -16.06 4.96 6.43
N LYS A 38 -15.59 6.13 6.00
CA LYS A 38 -16.13 7.42 6.46
C LYS A 38 -17.60 7.61 6.07
N SER A 39 -18.03 7.16 4.89
CA SER A 39 -19.44 7.26 4.49
C SER A 39 -20.33 6.33 5.33
N LEU A 40 -19.85 5.15 5.71
CA LEU A 40 -20.55 4.22 6.59
C LEU A 40 -20.73 4.74 8.03
N LEU A 41 -19.89 5.67 8.48
CA LEU A 41 -20.03 6.33 9.78
C LEU A 41 -21.12 7.40 9.81
N ASN A 42 -21.68 7.79 8.66
CA ASN A 42 -22.71 8.83 8.61
C ASN A 42 -23.93 8.42 9.48
N PRO A 43 -24.48 9.31 10.32
CA PRO A 43 -25.68 9.04 11.14
C PRO A 43 -26.85 8.48 10.33
N SER A 44 -27.03 8.92 9.09
CA SER A 44 -28.11 8.50 8.19
C SER A 44 -27.98 7.07 7.67
N VAL A 45 -26.82 6.43 7.80
CA VAL A 45 -26.64 5.03 7.37
C VAL A 45 -27.15 4.09 8.47
N PRO A 46 -28.15 3.22 8.17
CA PRO A 46 -28.64 2.23 9.12
C PRO A 46 -27.57 1.21 9.49
N LEU A 47 -27.49 0.84 10.77
CA LEU A 47 -26.51 -0.14 11.27
C LEU A 47 -26.64 -1.51 10.58
N SER A 48 -27.86 -1.91 10.23
CA SER A 48 -28.16 -3.16 9.53
C SER A 48 -27.55 -3.24 8.13
N CYS A 49 -27.27 -2.10 7.48
CA CYS A 49 -26.71 -2.07 6.15
C CYS A 49 -25.18 -2.21 6.14
N ILE A 50 -24.50 -1.87 7.25
CA ILE A 50 -23.04 -1.84 7.34
C ILE A 50 -22.42 -3.22 7.02
N PRO A 51 -22.86 -4.33 7.64
CA PRO A 51 -22.28 -5.65 7.35
C PRO A 51 -22.49 -6.05 5.89
N THR A 52 -23.65 -5.74 5.30
CA THR A 52 -23.98 -6.08 3.90
C THR A 52 -23.17 -5.27 2.89
N ILE A 53 -23.02 -3.95 3.12
CA ILE A 53 -22.20 -3.10 2.26
C ILE A 53 -20.73 -3.50 2.39
N TRP A 54 -20.26 -3.69 3.62
CA TRP A 54 -18.89 -4.09 3.88
C TRP A 54 -18.60 -5.47 3.33
N SER A 55 -19.50 -6.44 3.53
CA SER A 55 -19.40 -7.78 2.96
C SER A 55 -19.36 -7.71 1.44
N SER A 56 -20.15 -6.85 0.79
CA SER A 56 -20.15 -6.73 -0.68
C SER A 56 -18.84 -6.11 -1.19
N TYR A 57 -18.36 -5.05 -0.51
CA TYR A 57 -17.09 -4.41 -0.83
C TYR A 57 -15.92 -5.39 -0.72
N ILE A 58 -15.87 -6.17 0.36
CA ILE A 58 -14.84 -7.20 0.52
C ILE A 58 -15.16 -8.48 -0.26
N ALA A 59 -16.41 -8.75 -0.67
CA ALA A 59 -16.82 -9.97 -1.39
C ALA A 59 -16.54 -9.92 -2.88
N ILE A 60 -16.43 -8.72 -3.44
CA ILE A 60 -15.60 -8.46 -4.63
C ILE A 60 -14.17 -9.03 -4.43
N GLY A 61 -13.81 -9.39 -3.19
CA GLY A 61 -12.66 -10.15 -2.79
C GLY A 61 -12.84 -11.31 -1.78
N ASN A 62 -13.99 -12.01 -1.68
CA ASN A 62 -14.17 -13.15 -0.74
C ASN A 62 -13.82 -14.53 -1.33
N THR A 63 -13.13 -14.56 -2.45
CA THR A 63 -12.24 -15.67 -2.78
C THR A 63 -10.95 -15.52 -1.95
N PRO A 64 -10.16 -16.59 -1.70
CA PRO A 64 -8.80 -16.48 -1.13
C PRO A 64 -7.96 -15.36 -1.78
N THR A 65 -8.29 -15.02 -3.03
CA THR A 65 -7.71 -13.98 -3.86
C THR A 65 -8.08 -12.53 -3.51
N GLY A 66 -9.00 -12.22 -2.59
CA GLY A 66 -9.39 -10.81 -2.39
C GLY A 66 -8.97 -10.13 -1.10
N ILE A 67 -8.69 -10.88 -0.03
CA ILE A 67 -7.65 -10.44 0.92
C ILE A 67 -6.35 -10.27 0.13
N THR A 68 -6.01 -11.21 -0.76
CA THR A 68 -4.85 -11.09 -1.64
C THR A 68 -4.91 -9.81 -2.49
N ARG A 69 -6.07 -9.41 -3.02
CA ARG A 69 -6.24 -8.16 -3.80
C ARG A 69 -6.01 -6.89 -2.96
N ARG A 70 -6.52 -6.85 -1.72
CA ARG A 70 -6.33 -5.71 -0.80
C ARG A 70 -4.85 -5.45 -0.50
N TYR A 71 -4.06 -6.52 -0.43
CA TYR A 71 -2.62 -6.48 -0.16
C TYR A 71 -1.76 -6.65 -1.42
N PHE A 72 -2.38 -6.79 -2.60
CA PHE A 72 -1.69 -7.12 -3.84
C PHE A 72 -0.74 -6.00 -4.25
N PHE A 73 -1.24 -4.76 -4.31
CA PHE A 73 -0.42 -3.63 -4.71
C PHE A 73 0.69 -3.33 -3.69
N GLY A 74 0.40 -3.47 -2.38
CA GLY A 74 1.41 -3.32 -1.33
C GLY A 74 2.53 -4.35 -1.48
N THR A 75 2.17 -5.62 -1.66
CA THR A 75 3.13 -6.72 -1.89
C THR A 75 3.90 -6.53 -3.20
N ALA A 76 3.21 -6.15 -4.28
CA ALA A 76 3.84 -5.88 -5.58
C ALA A 76 4.84 -4.72 -5.51
N SER A 77 4.54 -3.68 -4.72
CA SER A 77 5.47 -2.57 -4.49
C SER A 77 6.71 -2.99 -3.70
N ALA A 78 6.56 -3.85 -2.69
CA ALA A 78 7.69 -4.41 -1.95
C ALA A 78 8.57 -5.29 -2.86
N VAL A 79 7.96 -6.21 -3.61
CA VAL A 79 8.69 -7.12 -4.53
C VAL A 79 9.40 -6.34 -5.62
N SER A 80 8.71 -5.43 -6.30
CA SER A 80 9.33 -4.61 -7.35
C SER A 80 10.43 -3.68 -6.79
N GLY A 81 10.23 -3.11 -5.60
CA GLY A 81 11.24 -2.30 -4.91
C GLY A 81 12.49 -3.11 -4.54
N LEU A 82 12.33 -4.37 -4.14
CA LEU A 82 13.44 -5.30 -3.87
C LEU A 82 14.23 -5.59 -5.15
N LEU A 83 13.54 -5.88 -6.25
CA LEU A 83 14.17 -6.10 -7.56
C LEU A 83 14.95 -4.87 -8.03
N CYS A 84 14.39 -3.66 -7.83
CA CYS A 84 15.08 -2.40 -8.14
C CYS A 84 16.31 -2.16 -7.23
N SER A 85 16.20 -2.48 -5.94
CA SER A 85 17.32 -2.37 -5.01
C SER A 85 18.45 -3.34 -5.38
N TRP A 86 18.08 -4.53 -5.87
CA TRP A 86 19.02 -5.55 -6.32
C TRP A 86 19.68 -5.21 -7.68
N SER A 87 18.96 -4.59 -8.62
CA SER A 87 19.58 -4.10 -9.87
C SER A 87 20.61 -2.99 -9.57
N LEU A 88 20.34 -2.17 -8.56
CA LEU A 88 21.25 -1.13 -8.06
C LEU A 88 22.31 -1.65 -7.08
N ARG A 89 22.49 -2.97 -6.89
CA ARG A 89 23.38 -3.51 -5.84
C ARG A 89 24.82 -3.02 -5.95
N ARG A 90 25.32 -2.80 -7.16
CA ARG A 90 26.68 -2.32 -7.46
C ARG A 90 26.80 -0.79 -7.55
N THR A 91 25.71 -0.04 -7.32
CA THR A 91 25.75 1.42 -7.32
C THR A 91 25.81 1.95 -5.89
N THR A 92 26.65 2.96 -5.69
CA THR A 92 26.71 3.76 -4.46
C THR A 92 26.02 5.08 -4.75
N GLY A 93 24.76 5.22 -4.32
CA GLY A 93 24.01 6.44 -4.57
C GLY A 93 22.71 6.52 -3.76
N PRO A 94 22.20 7.74 -3.53
CA PRO A 94 21.01 7.98 -2.71
C PRO A 94 19.75 7.30 -3.26
N ALA A 95 19.68 7.03 -4.57
CA ALA A 95 18.56 6.32 -5.19
C ALA A 95 18.38 4.91 -4.60
N LYS A 96 19.46 4.15 -4.38
CA LYS A 96 19.39 2.82 -3.77
C LYS A 96 18.82 2.87 -2.36
N GLY A 97 19.29 3.81 -1.54
CA GLY A 97 18.78 4.02 -0.18
C GLY A 97 17.27 4.31 -0.17
N LEU A 98 16.80 5.15 -1.09
CA LEU A 98 15.38 5.46 -1.24
C LEU A 98 14.54 4.23 -1.64
N TYR A 99 15.01 3.40 -2.58
CA TYR A 99 14.31 2.14 -2.91
C TYR A 99 14.27 1.17 -1.72
N VAL A 100 15.35 1.05 -0.95
CA VAL A 100 15.38 0.20 0.26
C VAL A 100 14.40 0.71 1.32
N CYS A 101 14.39 2.02 1.60
CA CYS A 101 13.41 2.60 2.51
C CYS A 101 11.96 2.38 2.03
N GLY A 102 11.71 2.57 0.72
CA GLY A 102 10.41 2.29 0.11
C GLY A 102 9.96 0.84 0.32
N VAL A 103 10.86 -0.13 0.16
CA VAL A 103 10.60 -1.55 0.44
C VAL A 103 10.23 -1.76 1.91
N VAL A 104 11.00 -1.20 2.84
CA VAL A 104 10.73 -1.34 4.28
C VAL A 104 9.34 -0.83 4.62
N PHE A 105 8.97 0.37 4.14
CA PHE A 105 7.61 0.88 4.32
C PHE A 105 6.57 -0.02 3.63
N SER A 106 6.78 -0.45 2.38
CA SER A 106 5.84 -1.37 1.72
C SER A 106 5.64 -2.70 2.46
N LEU A 107 6.66 -3.22 3.14
CA LEU A 107 6.53 -4.43 3.97
C LEU A 107 5.75 -4.16 5.26
N LEU A 108 5.93 -2.99 5.87
CA LEU A 108 5.15 -2.57 7.04
C LEU A 108 3.65 -2.51 6.74
N HIS A 109 3.23 -2.38 5.48
CA HIS A 109 1.81 -2.43 5.10
C HIS A 109 1.15 -3.74 5.57
N VAL A 110 1.87 -4.86 5.44
CA VAL A 110 1.39 -6.21 5.80
C VAL A 110 1.33 -6.40 7.32
N VAL A 111 2.13 -5.64 8.09
CA VAL A 111 2.08 -5.69 9.56
C VAL A 111 0.70 -5.30 10.09
N PHE A 112 -0.04 -4.42 9.40
CA PHE A 112 -1.39 -4.01 9.81
C PHE A 112 -2.48 -5.05 9.54
N LEU A 113 -2.17 -6.13 8.80
CA LEU A 113 -3.13 -7.17 8.39
C LEU A 113 -3.86 -7.87 9.55
N PRO A 114 -3.21 -8.29 10.64
CA PRO A 114 -3.89 -8.98 11.74
C PRO A 114 -4.94 -8.09 12.42
N TRP A 115 -4.62 -6.82 12.65
CA TRP A 115 -5.53 -5.84 13.25
C TRP A 115 -6.74 -5.57 12.33
N ALA A 116 -6.49 -5.26 11.06
CA ALA A 116 -7.54 -5.00 10.09
C ALA A 116 -8.48 -6.21 9.90
N THR A 117 -7.93 -7.42 9.87
CA THR A 117 -8.71 -8.67 9.74
C THR A 117 -9.53 -8.96 10.99
N LYS A 118 -9.02 -8.68 12.19
CA LYS A 118 -9.78 -8.83 13.44
C LYS A 118 -11.00 -7.91 13.46
N ILE A 119 -10.83 -6.63 13.12
CA ILE A 119 -11.91 -5.64 13.09
C ILE A 119 -12.91 -5.97 11.97
N THR A 120 -12.41 -6.30 10.77
CA THR A 120 -13.26 -6.72 9.64
C THR A 120 -14.19 -7.87 10.01
N ARG A 121 -13.68 -8.90 10.72
CA ARG A 121 -14.51 -10.02 11.18
C ARG A 121 -15.60 -9.60 12.16
N LYS A 122 -15.36 -8.57 12.99
CA LYS A 122 -16.38 -8.04 13.89
C LYS A 122 -17.48 -7.29 13.13
N ILE A 123 -17.10 -6.45 12.16
CA ILE A 123 -18.07 -5.75 11.28
C ILE A 123 -18.98 -6.76 10.56
N LEU A 124 -18.44 -7.90 10.12
CA LEU A 124 -19.20 -8.92 9.40
C LEU A 124 -20.11 -9.78 10.27
N LYS A 125 -19.92 -9.83 11.60
CA LYS A 125 -20.74 -10.65 12.51
C LYS A 125 -22.17 -10.14 12.68
N GLY A 126 -22.51 -9.00 12.08
CA GLY A 126 -23.86 -8.46 12.05
C GLY A 126 -23.99 -7.15 12.83
N PRO A 127 -25.17 -6.51 12.78
CA PRO A 127 -25.40 -5.22 13.41
C PRO A 127 -25.46 -5.36 14.93
N GLY A 128 -24.30 -5.25 15.60
CA GLY A 128 -24.25 -4.91 17.02
C GLY A 128 -24.43 -3.41 17.22
N ALA A 129 -24.78 -2.99 18.43
CA ALA A 129 -24.77 -1.56 18.82
C ALA A 129 -23.41 -0.89 18.50
N GLU A 130 -22.34 -1.68 18.49
CA GLU A 130 -20.95 -1.28 18.27
C GLU A 130 -20.51 -1.25 16.79
N ALA A 131 -21.41 -1.50 15.82
CA ALA A 131 -21.02 -1.63 14.41
C ALA A 131 -20.33 -0.37 13.85
N LYS A 132 -20.77 0.83 14.25
CA LYS A 132 -20.10 2.10 13.86
C LYS A 132 -18.78 2.28 14.58
N ASP A 133 -18.65 1.85 15.83
CA ASP A 133 -17.40 1.92 16.58
C ASP A 133 -16.33 1.04 15.92
N GLU A 134 -16.71 -0.16 15.46
CA GLU A 134 -15.79 -1.06 14.74
C GLU A 134 -15.42 -0.52 13.34
N VAL A 135 -16.35 0.14 12.64
CA VAL A 135 -16.03 0.86 11.39
C VAL A 135 -15.06 2.02 11.66
N GLY A 136 -15.25 2.76 12.76
CA GLY A 136 -14.38 3.85 13.19
C GLY A 136 -12.97 3.35 13.50
N ALA A 137 -12.88 2.28 14.29
CA ALA A 137 -11.61 1.63 14.60
C ALA A 137 -10.89 1.13 13.33
N LEU A 138 -11.64 0.58 12.36
CA LEU A 138 -11.06 0.20 11.08
C LEU A 138 -10.55 1.41 10.30
N LEU A 139 -11.31 2.51 10.26
CA LEU A 139 -10.91 3.75 9.62
C LEU A 139 -9.61 4.30 10.22
N ASP A 140 -9.48 4.31 11.54
CA ASP A 140 -8.28 4.78 12.24
C ASP A 140 -7.05 3.94 11.89
N VAL A 141 -7.21 2.61 11.89
CA VAL A 141 -6.14 1.69 11.48
C VAL A 141 -5.73 1.92 10.02
N GLN A 142 -6.71 2.03 9.11
CA GLN A 142 -6.45 2.28 7.68
C GLN A 142 -5.78 3.64 7.44
N ASN A 143 -6.26 4.68 8.12
CA ASN A 143 -5.71 6.03 8.00
C ASN A 143 -4.29 6.11 8.56
N THR A 144 -4.03 5.46 9.70
CA THR A 144 -2.70 5.38 10.32
C THR A 144 -1.72 4.67 9.38
N ARG A 145 -2.09 3.49 8.85
CA ARG A 145 -1.27 2.80 7.85
C ARG A 145 -1.01 3.67 6.63
N ARG A 146 -2.05 4.31 6.10
CA ARG A 146 -1.94 5.18 4.93
C ARG A 146 -0.91 6.30 5.14
N GLN A 147 -0.94 6.97 6.29
CA GLN A 147 -0.09 8.11 6.59
C GLN A 147 1.34 7.71 6.96
N LEU A 148 1.52 6.65 7.74
CA LEU A 148 2.83 6.26 8.29
C LEU A 148 3.58 5.25 7.41
N VAL A 149 2.87 4.63 6.46
CA VAL A 149 3.41 3.51 5.68
C VAL A 149 3.26 3.74 4.19
N ASP A 150 2.01 3.83 3.69
CA ASP A 150 1.76 3.85 2.25
C ASP A 150 2.26 5.14 1.59
N LEU A 151 2.04 6.29 2.23
CA LEU A 151 2.52 7.59 1.75
C LEU A 151 4.06 7.67 1.78
N PRO A 152 4.76 7.36 2.89
CA PRO A 152 6.23 7.30 2.89
C PRO A 152 6.82 6.33 1.87
N ALA A 153 6.22 5.15 1.66
CA ALA A 153 6.66 4.20 0.65
C ALA A 153 6.62 4.81 -0.76
N MET A 154 5.47 5.41 -1.12
CA MET A 154 5.28 6.07 -2.42
C MET A 154 6.25 7.23 -2.61
N MET A 155 6.46 8.07 -1.58
CA MET A 155 7.44 9.16 -1.62
C MET A 155 8.86 8.64 -1.83
N CYS A 156 9.26 7.60 -1.10
CA CYS A 156 10.58 6.99 -1.24
C CYS A 156 10.82 6.46 -2.67
N PHE A 157 9.89 5.70 -3.24
CA PHE A 157 10.03 5.21 -4.60
C PHE A 157 10.02 6.32 -5.64
N THR A 158 9.16 7.33 -5.48
CA THR A 158 9.08 8.47 -6.40
C THR A 158 10.38 9.28 -6.40
N LEU A 159 10.92 9.58 -5.22
CA LEU A 159 12.19 10.28 -5.08
C LEU A 159 13.37 9.43 -5.59
N GLY A 160 13.35 8.12 -5.34
CA GLY A 160 14.34 7.18 -5.86
C GLY A 160 14.38 7.17 -7.38
N PHE A 161 13.21 7.09 -8.01
CA PHE A 161 13.06 7.16 -9.46
C PHE A 161 13.52 8.51 -10.03
N ALA A 162 13.07 9.62 -9.43
CA ALA A 162 13.46 10.96 -9.87
C ALA A 162 14.99 11.18 -9.77
N LYS A 163 15.63 10.67 -8.72
CA LYS A 163 17.09 10.70 -8.57
C LYS A 163 17.80 9.86 -9.63
N LEU A 164 17.24 8.70 -10.00
CA LEU A 164 17.78 7.85 -11.05
C LEU A 164 17.73 8.58 -12.41
N CYS A 165 16.59 9.19 -12.75
CA CYS A 165 16.41 9.94 -14.00
C CYS A 165 17.32 11.17 -14.11
N ARG A 166 17.63 11.85 -13.00
CA ARG A 166 18.57 13.01 -13.00
C ARG A 166 20.04 12.62 -13.10
N LEU A 167 20.37 11.37 -12.84
CA LEU A 167 21.74 10.84 -12.91
C LEU A 167 22.01 10.14 -14.26
N SER A 168 21.02 10.10 -15.15
CA SER A 168 21.07 9.45 -16.47
C SER A 168 21.23 10.52 -17.54
#